data_AF-A0A7H0YHA7-F1
#
_entry.id   AF-A0A7H0YHA7-F1
#
_cell.length_a   1.000
_cell.length_b   1.000
_cell.length_c   1.000
_cell.angle_alpha   90.00
_cell.angle_beta   90.00
_cell.angle_gamma   90.00
#
_symmetry.space_group_name_H-M   'P 1'
#
loop_
_entity.id
_entity.type
_entity.pdbx_description
1 polymer ?
#
loop_
_entity_poly.entity_id
_entity_poly.type
_entity_poly.pdbx_seq_one_letter_code
_entity_poly.pdbx_strand_id
1 'polypeptide(L)'
;MSKLCTVKKAAEYLKEWAEMTAVKKESSDIGYHYFSAKDRAGDSQYIRVEKHADNEEQYNVFQRDDSMHWEWVDAITGKDTNCEGA
;
A
#
# COMPACT_ATOMS: atom_id res chain seq x y z
N MET A 1 -15.03 9.50 7.25
CA MET A 1 -14.60 9.15 5.87
C MET A 1 -13.32 8.33 5.97
N SER A 2 -12.74 7.80 4.89
CA SER A 2 -11.29 7.49 4.80
C SER A 2 -10.74 6.04 4.85
N LYS A 3 -11.48 4.94 5.12
CA LYS A 3 -10.87 3.58 5.03
C LYS A 3 -10.76 3.05 3.58
N LEU A 4 -11.77 3.32 2.74
CA LEU A 4 -11.79 2.87 1.34
C LEU A 4 -10.80 3.62 0.45
N CYS A 5 -10.59 4.91 0.75
CA CYS A 5 -9.66 5.77 0.02
C CYS A 5 -8.20 5.35 0.17
N THR A 6 -7.79 4.99 1.38
CA THR A 6 -6.43 4.49 1.65
C THR A 6 -6.10 3.24 0.86
N VAL A 7 -7.03 2.28 0.82
CA VAL A 7 -6.81 1.00 0.12
C VAL A 7 -6.71 1.21 -1.39
N LYS A 8 -7.55 2.08 -1.97
CA LYS A 8 -7.51 2.40 -3.39
C LYS A 8 -6.23 3.14 -3.76
N LYS A 9 -5.86 4.18 -3.01
CA LYS A 9 -4.61 4.95 -3.22
C LYS A 9 -3.37 4.08 -3.08
N ALA A 10 -3.33 3.19 -2.08
CA ALA A 10 -2.25 2.23 -1.94
C ALA A 10 -2.15 1.31 -3.16
N ALA A 11 -3.26 0.78 -3.65
CA ALA A 11 -3.26 -0.07 -4.83
C ALA A 11 -2.86 0.68 -6.11
N GLU A 12 -3.24 1.95 -6.26
CA GLU A 12 -2.85 2.81 -7.38
C GLU A 12 -1.35 3.13 -7.33
N TYR A 13 -0.85 3.56 -6.17
CA TYR A 13 0.58 3.76 -5.94
C TYR A 13 1.40 2.52 -6.28
N LEU A 14 0.99 1.32 -5.83
CA LEU A 14 1.72 0.09 -6.13
C LEU A 14 1.76 -0.24 -7.63
N LYS A 15 0.70 0.11 -8.37
CA LYS A 15 0.66 -0.11 -9.83
C LYS A 15 1.52 0.90 -10.59
N GLU A 16 1.45 2.17 -10.21
CA GLU A 16 2.06 3.26 -10.96
C GLU A 16 3.51 3.52 -10.57
N TRP A 17 3.79 3.58 -9.27
CA TRP A 17 5.11 3.93 -8.74
C TRP A 17 6.02 2.73 -8.56
N ALA A 18 5.49 1.64 -7.99
CA ALA A 18 6.27 0.42 -7.79
C ALA A 18 6.26 -0.49 -9.03
N GLU A 19 5.62 -0.05 -10.12
CA GLU A 19 5.51 -0.74 -11.40
C GLU A 19 5.00 -2.18 -11.24
N MET A 20 4.21 -2.44 -10.19
CA MET A 20 3.72 -3.75 -9.86
C MET A 20 2.47 -4.09 -10.68
N THR A 21 2.41 -5.34 -11.11
CA THR A 21 1.27 -5.93 -11.81
C THR A 21 0.46 -6.80 -10.86
N ALA A 22 -0.80 -7.10 -11.22
CA ALA A 22 -1.68 -8.00 -10.46
C ALA A 22 -1.85 -7.66 -8.96
N VAL A 23 -1.79 -6.38 -8.59
CA VAL A 23 -2.02 -5.92 -7.19
C VAL A 23 -3.40 -6.36 -6.71
N LYS A 24 -3.41 -7.19 -5.67
CA LYS A 24 -4.60 -7.75 -5.02
C LYS A 24 -4.54 -7.49 -3.52
N LYS A 25 -5.68 -7.06 -2.98
CA LYS A 25 -5.84 -6.90 -1.53
C LYS A 25 -6.09 -8.26 -0.91
N GLU A 26 -5.28 -8.62 0.08
CA GLU A 26 -5.39 -9.90 0.78
C GLU A 26 -6.23 -9.77 2.05
N SER A 27 -5.88 -8.80 2.91
CA SER A 27 -6.62 -8.57 4.15
C SER A 27 -6.50 -7.13 4.63
N SER A 28 -7.28 -6.78 5.66
CA SER A 28 -7.14 -5.52 6.36
C SER A 28 -7.45 -5.69 7.83
N ASP A 29 -6.53 -5.22 8.65
CA ASP A 29 -6.66 -5.11 10.09
C ASP A 29 -6.81 -3.64 10.49
N ILE A 30 -7.02 -3.39 11.78
CA ILE A 30 -7.12 -2.04 12.32
C ILE A 30 -5.76 -1.34 12.13
N GLY A 31 -5.67 -0.47 11.13
CA GLY A 31 -4.47 0.31 10.83
C GLY A 31 -3.51 -0.32 9.83
N TYR A 32 -3.76 -1.56 9.38
CA TYR A 32 -2.90 -2.29 8.44
C TYR A 32 -3.68 -2.81 7.23
N HIS A 33 -3.12 -2.62 6.04
CA HIS A 33 -3.66 -3.12 4.79
C HIS A 33 -2.62 -3.99 4.10
N TYR A 34 -2.96 -5.25 3.84
CA TYR A 34 -2.06 -6.20 3.23
C TYR A 34 -2.43 -6.42 1.76
N PHE A 35 -1.42 -6.35 0.90
CA PHE A 35 -1.54 -6.55 -0.53
C PHE A 35 -0.54 -7.61 -0.99
N SER A 36 -0.93 -8.41 -1.96
CA SER A 36 -0.04 -9.22 -2.78
C SER A 36 0.04 -8.58 -4.16
N ALA A 37 1.24 -8.44 -4.71
CA ALA A 37 1.45 -7.94 -6.05
C ALA A 37 2.50 -8.80 -6.76
N LYS A 38 2.65 -8.60 -8.06
CA LYS A 38 3.78 -9.13 -8.82
C LYS A 38 4.64 -7.98 -9.30
N ASP A 39 5.95 -8.08 -9.18
CA ASP A 39 6.82 -7.11 -9.85
C ASP A 39 6.87 -7.35 -11.37
N ARG A 40 7.75 -6.61 -12.05
CA ARG A 40 7.97 -6.73 -13.49
C ARG A 40 8.60 -8.06 -13.91
N ALA A 41 9.37 -8.70 -13.04
CA ALA A 41 9.94 -10.02 -13.28
C ALA A 41 8.88 -11.12 -13.11
N GLY A 42 7.77 -10.80 -12.44
CA GLY A 42 6.67 -11.71 -12.15
C GLY A 42 6.80 -12.36 -10.77
N ASP A 43 7.76 -11.93 -9.97
CA ASP A 43 7.98 -12.40 -8.61
C ASP A 43 6.92 -11.83 -7.68
N SER A 44 6.53 -12.65 -6.70
CA SER A 44 5.43 -12.30 -5.80
C SER A 44 5.93 -11.42 -4.67
N GLN A 45 5.37 -10.22 -4.59
CA GLN A 45 5.68 -9.22 -3.58
C GLN A 45 4.54 -9.13 -2.57
N TYR A 46 4.88 -9.09 -1.29
CA TYR A 46 3.92 -8.89 -0.20
C TYR A 46 4.14 -7.52 0.38
N ILE A 47 3.08 -6.73 0.39
CA ILE A 47 3.13 -5.32 0.76
C ILE A 47 2.18 -5.08 1.94
N ARG A 48 2.66 -4.35 2.95
CA ARG A 48 1.86 -3.87 4.07
C ARG A 48 1.84 -2.36 4.01
N VAL A 49 0.66 -1.78 3.99
CA VAL A 49 0.45 -0.34 4.10
C VAL A 49 -0.18 -0.06 5.45
N GLU A 50 0.46 0.78 6.25
CA GLU A 50 -0.04 1.17 7.56
C GLU A 50 -0.14 2.68 7.70
N LYS A 51 -1.08 3.14 8.51
CA LYS A 51 -1.25 4.57 8.79
C LYS A 51 -0.10 5.05 9.67
N HIS A 52 0.54 6.16 9.30
CA HIS A 52 1.58 6.76 10.12
C HIS A 52 0.98 7.24 11.44
N ALA A 53 1.64 6.92 12.57
CA ALA A 53 1.11 7.20 13.91
C ALA A 53 0.91 8.71 14.16
N ASP A 54 1.90 9.52 13.77
CA ASP A 54 1.90 10.97 14.01
C ASP A 54 1.31 11.81 12.88
N ASN A 55 0.99 11.21 11.74
CA ASN A 55 0.50 11.92 10.56
C ASN A 55 -0.64 11.14 9.92
N GLU A 56 -1.86 11.55 10.24
CA GLU A 56 -3.06 10.84 9.78
C GLU A 56 -3.25 10.87 8.26
N GLU A 57 -2.53 11.76 7.57
CA GLU A 57 -2.53 11.88 6.13
C GLU A 57 -1.40 11.08 5.47
N GLN A 58 -0.50 10.45 6.23
CA GLN A 58 0.61 9.67 5.69
C GLN A 58 0.42 8.18 5.94
N TYR A 59 0.81 7.38 4.95
CA TYR A 59 0.82 5.93 5.02
C TYR A 59 2.21 5.41 4.72
N ASN A 60 2.71 4.52 5.56
CA ASN A 60 3.99 3.86 5.33
C ASN A 60 3.77 2.58 4.54
N VAL A 61 4.61 2.35 3.54
CA VAL A 61 4.61 1.16 2.71
C VAL A 61 5.79 0.30 3.12
N PHE A 62 5.50 -0.95 3.46
CA PHE A 62 6.47 -1.95 3.80
C PHE A 62 6.37 -3.11 2.82
N GLN A 63 7.52 -3.69 2.48
CA GLN A 63 7.61 -4.90 1.69
C GLN A 63 8.16 -6.03 2.55
N ARG A 64 7.66 -7.25 2.35
CA ARG A 64 8.16 -8.41 3.06
C ARG A 64 9.37 -8.98 2.34
N ASP A 65 10.49 -9.11 3.05
CA ASP A 65 11.68 -9.78 2.55
C ASP A 65 11.55 -11.32 2.61
N ASP A 66 12.55 -12.03 2.06
CA ASP A 66 12.63 -13.50 2.09
C ASP A 66 12.78 -14.08 3.51
N SER A 67 13.22 -13.26 4.47
CA SER A 67 13.32 -13.61 5.90
C SER A 67 12.01 -13.39 6.66
N MET A 68 10.92 -13.06 5.96
CA MET A 68 9.60 -12.75 6.52
C MET A 68 9.55 -11.47 7.38
N HIS A 69 10.54 -10.59 7.27
CA HIS A 69 10.55 -9.28 7.92
C HIS A 69 9.91 -8.22 7.02
N TRP A 70 9.33 -7.21 7.65
CA TRP A 70 8.73 -6.06 6.97
C TRP A 70 9.74 -4.92 6.92
N GLU A 71 10.24 -4.62 5.73
CA GLU A 71 11.15 -3.51 5.50
C GLU A 71 10.39 -2.29 4.98
N TRP A 72 10.70 -1.12 5.53
CA TRP A 72 10.11 0.13 5.05
C TRP A 72 10.67 0.48 3.68
N VAL A 73 9.78 0.75 2.73
CA VAL A 73 10.16 1.05 1.34
C VAL A 73 9.89 2.52 1.01
N ASP A 74 8.72 3.02 1.39
CA ASP A 74 8.30 4.38 1.02
C ASP A 74 7.15 4.88 1.91
N ALA A 75 6.74 6.14 1.74
CA ALA A 75 5.59 6.73 2.40
C ALA A 75 4.67 7.48 1.42
N ILE A 76 3.42 7.04 1.35
CA ILE A 76 2.37 7.68 0.55
C ILE A 76 1.76 8.81 1.37
N THR A 77 1.86 10.04 0.85
CA THR A 77 1.12 11.18 1.43
C THR A 77 -0.25 11.30 0.77
N GLY A 78 -1.30 11.33 1.59
CA GLY A 78 -2.70 11.37 1.17
C GLY A 78 -3.14 12.68 0.54
N LYS A 79 -2.25 13.69 0.46
CA LYS A 79 -2.51 15.02 -0.11
C LYS A 79 -2.67 15.03 -1.63
N ASP A 80 -2.22 14.00 -2.33
CA ASP A 80 -2.48 13.91 -3.77
C ASP A 80 -3.89 13.37 -4.04
N THR A 81 -4.77 14.35 -4.28
CA THR A 81 -6.00 14.37 -5.06
C THR A 81 -7.22 13.51 -4.62
N ASN A 82 -8.32 14.25 -4.59
CA ASN A 82 -9.74 13.92 -4.64
C ASN A 82 -10.15 12.45 -4.49
N CYS A 83 -10.59 12.11 -3.27
CA CYS A 83 -11.28 10.86 -2.99
C CYS A 83 -12.79 11.08 -2.77
N GLU A 84 -13.33 12.08 -3.48
CA GLU A 84 -14.75 12.39 -3.58
C GLU A 84 -15.21 12.11 -5.02
N GLY A 85 -16.17 11.20 -5.19
CA GLY A 85 -16.95 11.07 -6.42
C GLY A 85 -16.55 9.92 -7.36
N ALA A 86 -17.15 8.76 -7.14
CA ALA A 86 -17.71 7.94 -8.21
C ALA A 86 -19.10 7.48 -7.77
#